data_AF-H7CDD4-F1
#
_entry.id   AF-H7CDD4-F1
#
_cell.length_a   1.000
_cell.length_b   1.000
_cell.length_c   1.000
_cell.angle_alpha   90.00
_cell.angle_beta   90.00
_cell.angle_gamma   90.00
#
_symmetry.space_group_name_H-M   'P 1'
#
loop_
_entity.id
_entity.type
_entity.pdbx_description
1 polymer ?
#
loop_
_entity_poly.entity_id
_entity_poly.type
_entity_poly.pdbx_seq_one_letter_code
_entity_poly.pdbx_strand_id
1 'polypeptide(L)' 'MKHIFLYSKSNKTIYKIYKINLYKKKNNNKFNSIKLGIYNAKLNIISCIYNILLKYLKYNFILTKNLIKLLFYKIKK' A
#
# COMPACT_ATOMS: atom_id res chain seq x y z
N MET A 1 11.39 8.89 -6.31
CA MET A 1 10.01 9.09 -5.83
C MET A 1 9.77 8.20 -4.62
N LYS A 2 9.13 8.76 -3.57
CA LYS A 2 8.82 8.10 -2.30
C LYS A 2 7.29 7.98 -2.18
N HIS A 3 6.73 6.94 -2.79
CA HIS A 3 5.28 6.74 -2.79
C HIS A 3 4.91 5.40 -2.17
N ILE A 4 3.77 5.42 -1.49
CA ILE A 4 3.08 4.22 -1.04
C ILE A 4 1.80 4.12 -1.85
N PHE A 5 1.65 3.05 -2.62
CA PHE A 5 0.50 2.87 -3.51
C PHE A 5 -0.02 1.43 -3.49
N LEU A 6 -1.26 1.30 -3.97
CA LEU A 6 -1.91 0.01 -4.19
C LEU A 6 -1.53 -0.48 -5.58
N TYR A 7 -0.93 -1.66 -5.62
CA TYR A 7 -0.59 -2.35 -6.85
C TYR A 7 -1.42 -3.63 -6.94
N SER A 8 -2.33 -3.72 -7.91
CA SER A 8 -2.98 -4.98 -8.24
C SER A 8 -2.10 -5.79 -9.20
N LYS A 9 -1.91 -7.06 -8.89
CA LYS A 9 -1.46 -8.05 -9.88
C LYS A 9 -2.65 -8.94 -10.24
N SER A 10 -2.71 -9.44 -11.48
CA SER A 10 -3.62 -10.54 -11.80
C SER A 10 -3.26 -11.74 -10.91
N ASN A 11 -4.23 -12.17 -10.10
CA ASN A 11 -4.11 -13.37 -9.29
C ASN A 11 -5.01 -14.46 -9.89
N LYS A 12 -4.67 -15.73 -9.64
CA LYS A 12 -5.54 -16.88 -9.97
C LYS A 12 -6.84 -16.93 -9.16
N THR A 13 -6.98 -16.06 -8.15
CA THR A 13 -8.16 -15.99 -7.28
C THR A 13 -9.31 -15.28 -7.97
N ILE A 14 -10.55 -15.72 -7.69
CA ILE A 14 -11.80 -15.14 -8.23
C ILE A 14 -11.87 -13.62 -8.03
N TYR A 15 -11.31 -13.11 -6.93
CA TYR A 15 -11.32 -11.69 -6.60
C TYR A 15 -9.96 -11.02 -6.79
N LYS A 16 -10.00 -9.75 -7.24
CA LYS A 16 -8.81 -8.89 -7.35
C LYS A 16 -8.26 -8.58 -5.96
N ILE A 17 -6.97 -8.85 -5.80
CA ILE A 17 -6.20 -8.55 -4.59
C ILE A 17 -5.17 -7.47 -4.91
N TYR A 18 -5.15 -6.41 -4.13
CA TYR A 18 -4.22 -5.30 -4.23
C TYR A 18 -3.14 -5.46 -3.17
N LYS A 19 -1.87 -5.31 -3.55
CA LYS A 19 -0.75 -5.24 -2.62
C LYS A 19 -0.50 -3.78 -2.27
N ILE A 20 -0.34 -3.48 -0.98
CA ILE A 20 0.11 -2.17 -0.52
C ILE A 20 1.63 -2.22 -0.54
N ASN A 21 2.23 -1.52 -1.49
CA ASN A 21 3.67 -1.52 -1.67
C ASN A 21 4.22 -0.11 -1.45
N LEU A 22 5.35 -0.05 -0.73
CA LEU A 22 6.17 1.14 -0.63
C LEU A 22 7.28 1.06 -1.67
N TYR A 23 7.40 2.11 -2.47
CA TYR A 23 8.48 2.25 -3.44
C TYR A 23 9.45 3.32 -3.00
N LYS A 24 10.71 2.91 -2.81
CA LYS A 24 11.84 3.80 -2.56
C LYS A 24 12.77 3.75 -3.77
N LYS A 25 12.93 4.87 -4.48
CA LYS A 25 13.96 5.02 -5.50
C LYS A 25 15.34 4.91 -4.82
N LYS A 26 16.13 3.92 -5.22
CA LYS A 26 17.57 3.80 -4.93
C LYS A 26 18.33 4.25 -6.20
N ASN A 27 19.62 4.56 -6.10
CA ASN A 27 20.43 5.20 -7.16
C ASN A 27 20.11 4.75 -8.60
N ASN A 28 20.17 5.75 -9.49
CA ASN A 28 19.99 5.83 -10.94
C ASN A 28 19.06 4.90 -11.72
N ASN A 29 18.58 3.75 -11.23
CA ASN A 29 17.50 2.98 -11.90
C ASN A 29 16.87 1.84 -11.06
N LYS A 30 17.29 1.62 -9.80
CA LYS A 30 16.74 0.52 -8.99
C LYS A 30 15.66 1.00 -8.02
N PHE A 31 14.48 0.40 -8.08
CA PHE A 31 13.41 0.63 -7.11
C PHE A 31 13.38 -0.51 -6.10
N ASN A 32 13.55 -0.18 -4.82
CA ASN A 32 13.22 -1.12 -3.76
C ASN A 32 11.73 -1.04 -3.49
N SER A 33 11.04 -2.17 -3.63
CA SER A 33 9.65 -2.33 -3.21
C SER A 33 9.60 -3.10 -1.90
N ILE A 34 8.87 -2.55 -0.92
CA ILE A 34 8.61 -3.22 0.36
C ILE A 34 7.11 -3.46 0.42
N LYS A 35 6.71 -4.72 0.60
CA LYS A 35 5.30 -5.07 0.80
C LYS A 35 4.91 -4.68 2.21
N LEU A 36 3.96 -3.75 2.33
CA LEU A 36 3.39 -3.33 3.61
C LEU A 36 2.12 -4.08 3.96
N GLY A 37 1.41 -4.60 2.96
CA GLY A 37 0.10 -5.19 3.20
C GLY A 37 -0.63 -5.65 1.96
N ILE A 38 -1.91 -5.97 2.16
CA ILE A 38 -2.84 -6.49 1.18
C ILE A 38 -4.21 -5.86 1.42
N TYR A 39 -4.90 -5.54 0.33
CA TYR A 39 -6.28 -5.10 0.30
C TYR A 39 -7.10 -5.98 -0.64
N ASN A 40 -8.22 -6.50 -0.16
CA ASN A 40 -9.23 -7.17 -0.97
C ASN A 40 -10.52 -6.36 -0.92
N ALA A 41 -10.91 -5.79 -2.06
CA ALA A 41 -12.09 -4.93 -2.17
C ALA A 41 -13.40 -5.69 -1.96
N LYS A 42 -13.50 -6.93 -2.45
CA LYS A 42 -14.75 -7.71 -2.38
C LYS A 42 -15.06 -8.17 -0.96
N LEU A 43 -14.02 -8.56 -0.22
CA LEU A 43 -14.15 -9.01 1.17
C LEU A 43 -13.99 -7.87 2.18
N ASN A 44 -13.70 -6.64 1.73
CA ASN A 44 -13.37 -5.49 2.57
C ASN A 44 -12.24 -5.78 3.60
N ILE A 45 -11.28 -6.63 3.22
CA ILE A 45 -10.15 -7.02 4.08
C ILE A 45 -8.98 -6.09 3.79
N ILE A 46 -8.50 -5.40 4.83
CA ILE A 46 -7.27 -4.60 4.80
C ILE A 46 -6.34 -5.13 5.88
N SER A 47 -5.24 -5.74 5.46
CA SER A 47 -4.13 -6.15 6.32
C SER A 47 -2.90 -5.31 5.96
N CYS A 48 -2.40 -4.54 6.91
CA CYS A 48 -1.24 -3.66 6.73
C CYS A 48 -0.37 -3.68 7.99
N ILE A 49 0.95 -3.65 7.81
CA ILE A 49 1.89 -3.52 8.92
C ILE A 49 1.97 -2.04 9.32
N TYR A 50 1.04 -1.61 10.18
CA TYR A 50 0.84 -0.21 10.55
C TYR A 50 2.10 0.46 11.13
N ASN A 51 2.88 -0.23 11.95
CA ASN A 51 4.11 0.32 12.54
C ASN A 51 5.13 0.71 11.46
N ILE A 52 5.29 -0.14 10.43
CA ILE A 52 6.18 0.14 9.31
C ILE A 52 5.62 1.29 8.46
N LEU A 53 4.32 1.28 8.20
CA LEU A 53 3.64 2.37 7.48
C LEU A 53 3.88 3.73 8.15
N LEU A 54 3.63 3.83 9.46
CA LEU A 54 3.83 5.06 10.24
C LEU A 54 5.29 5.54 10.22
N LYS A 55 6.25 4.61 10.35
CA LYS A 55 7.68 4.90 10.23
C LYS A 55 8.01 5.57 8.88
N TYR A 56 7.43 5.09 7.79
CA TYR A 56 7.69 5.68 6.46
C TYR A 56 6.94 6.98 6.21
N LEU A 57 5.75 7.17 6.79
CA LEU A 57 5.08 8.46 6.79
C LEU A 57 5.94 9.54 7.46
N LYS A 58 6.60 9.21 8.59
CA LYS A 58 7.58 10.08 9.25
C LYS A 58 8.78 10.44 8.35
N TYR A 59 9.10 9.62 7.35
CA TYR A 59 10.19 9.86 6.37
C TYR A 59 9.73 10.59 5.09
N ASN A 60 8.59 11.27 5.14
CA ASN A 60 7.99 12.03 4.02
C ASN A 60 7.62 11.15 2.82
N PHE A 61 7.18 9.91 3.05
CA PHE A 61 6.54 9.12 2.00
C PHE A 61 5.09 9.57 1.80
N ILE A 62 4.69 9.75 0.55
CA ILE A 62 3.36 10.24 0.21
C ILE A 62 2.46 9.04 -0.13
N LEU A 63 1.32 8.96 0.56
CA LEU A 63 0.25 8.01 0.23
C LEU A 63 -0.52 8.49 -0.99
N THR A 64 -0.93 7.56 -1.85
CA THR A 64 -1.86 7.89 -2.94
C THR A 64 -3.27 8.17 -2.40
N LYS A 65 -4.04 9.01 -3.11
CA LYS A 65 -5.43 9.37 -2.76
C LYS A 65 -6.30 8.13 -2.45
N ASN A 66 -6.12 7.04 -3.20
CA ASN A 66 -6.88 5.80 -3.00
C ASN A 66 -6.54 5.10 -1.67
N LEU A 67 -5.27 5.06 -1.30
CA LEU A 67 -4.82 4.47 -0.04
C LEU A 67 -5.30 5.28 1.17
N ILE A 68 -5.27 6.61 1.06
CA ILE A 68 -5.79 7.52 2.09
C ILE A 68 -7.29 7.25 2.32
N LYS A 69 -8.09 7.24 1.25
CA LYS A 69 -9.53 6.92 1.34
C LYS A 69 -9.79 5.56 2.00
N LEU A 70 -9.00 4.54 1.63
CA LEU A 70 -9.11 3.19 2.20
C LEU A 70 -8.79 3.13 3.69
N LEU A 71 -7.71 3.78 4.11
CA LEU A 71 -7.33 3.85 5.52
C LEU A 71 -8.39 4.59 6.35
N PHE A 72 -8.90 5.73 5.84
CA PHE A 72 -9.96 6.47 6.53
C PHE A 72 -11.30 5.72 6.59
N TYR A 73 -11.66 4.98 5.54
CA TYR A 73 -12.90 4.20 5.53
C TYR A 73 -12.93 3.17 6.68
N LYS A 74 -11.78 2.58 7.02
CA LYS A 74 -11.66 1.63 8.13
C LYS A 74 -11.67 2.31 9.51
N ILE A 75 -11.22 3.56 9.62
CA ILE A 75 -11.22 4.30 10.89
C ILE A 75 -12.63 4.78 11.24
N LYS A 76 -13.45 5.13 10.23
CA LYS A 76 -14.79 5.69 10.42
C LYS A 76 -15.87 4.63 10.73
N LYS A 77 -15.54 3.35 10.58
CA LYS A 77 -16.44 2.21 10.81
C LYS A 77 -16.17 1.63 12.19
#